data_AF-A0A1K2IW77-F1
#
_entry.id   AF-A0A1K2IW77-F1
#
_cell.length_a   1.000
_cell.length_b   1.000
_cell.length_c   1.000
_cell.angle_alpha   90.00
_cell.angle_beta   90.00
_cell.angle_gamma   90.00
#
_symmetry.space_group_name_H-M   'P 1'
#
loop_
_entity.id
_entity.type
_entity.pdbx_description
1 polymer ?
#
loop_
_entity_poly.entity_id
_entity_poly.type
_entity_poly.pdbx_seq_one_letter_code
_entity_poly.pdbx_strand_id
1 'polypeptide(L)'
;MNNISNQNIEENLNSIDYSFINFIHSETQSVGNNIIWTSTVIILLCTNIISLSEIEINGLKIDIKKEYISYILFTINVYYFLRFYNLLNYDNLNFRMPKEINLIITESKEKIKHYSSTITQHTDNITRLHSEADTLNNEDMDLDIKGVKLELLKNEILDLKNNMAEDFNSIKYFSDLLEKTESKLVMGNKYLKNNNLINNYFPKLIFTASFFAILWSLYQLIFY
;
A
#
# COMPACT_ATOMS: atom_id res chain seq x y z
N MET A 1 20.80 -19.90 -18.25
CA MET A 1 19.34 -20.18 -18.29
C MET A 1 18.60 -19.38 -17.19
N ASN A 2 18.63 -18.04 -17.23
CA ASN A 2 18.05 -17.16 -16.18
C ASN A 2 16.89 -16.25 -16.65
N ASN A 3 16.50 -16.28 -17.93
CA ASN A 3 15.48 -15.35 -18.45
C ASN A 3 14.03 -15.73 -18.09
N ILE A 4 13.76 -17.02 -17.84
CA ILE A 4 12.40 -17.51 -17.61
C ILE A 4 11.90 -17.15 -16.20
N SER A 5 12.80 -17.03 -15.20
CA SER A 5 12.42 -16.58 -13.85
C SER A 5 12.17 -15.06 -13.79
N ASN A 6 12.93 -14.28 -14.55
CA ASN A 6 12.87 -12.82 -14.53
C ASN A 6 11.63 -12.26 -15.24
N GLN A 7 11.20 -12.88 -16.36
CA GLN A 7 9.95 -12.53 -17.03
C GLN A 7 8.72 -12.81 -16.15
N ASN A 8 8.70 -13.94 -15.42
CA ASN A 8 7.62 -14.27 -14.49
C ASN A 8 7.47 -13.23 -13.36
N ILE A 9 8.57 -12.63 -12.90
CA ILE A 9 8.52 -11.65 -11.81
C ILE A 9 8.04 -10.28 -12.31
N GLU A 10 8.47 -9.84 -13.50
CA GLU A 10 7.96 -8.60 -14.13
C GLU A 10 6.49 -8.73 -14.55
N GLU A 11 6.07 -9.89 -15.08
CA GLU A 11 4.67 -10.18 -15.36
C GLU A 11 3.84 -10.19 -14.08
N ASN A 12 4.32 -10.81 -13.00
CA ASN A 12 3.64 -10.80 -11.70
C ASN A 12 3.54 -9.39 -11.10
N LEU A 13 4.54 -8.51 -11.30
CA LEU A 13 4.50 -7.11 -10.86
C LEU A 13 3.48 -6.27 -11.63
N ASN A 14 3.28 -6.58 -12.91
CA ASN A 14 2.32 -5.90 -13.77
C ASN A 14 0.91 -6.48 -13.63
N SER A 15 0.77 -7.71 -13.12
CA SER A 15 -0.51 -8.36 -12.85
C SER A 15 -1.05 -8.12 -11.44
N ILE A 16 -0.39 -7.30 -10.61
CA ILE A 16 -0.91 -6.94 -9.29
C ILE A 16 -2.22 -6.18 -9.49
N ASP A 17 -3.33 -6.84 -9.19
CA ASP A 17 -4.65 -6.29 -9.36
C ASP A 17 -5.02 -5.36 -8.20
N TYR A 18 -4.87 -4.06 -8.44
CA TYR A 18 -5.35 -3.03 -7.52
C TYR A 18 -6.83 -2.70 -7.68
N SER A 19 -7.56 -3.36 -8.60
CA SER A 19 -8.96 -3.03 -8.91
C SER A 19 -9.87 -3.13 -7.69
N PHE A 20 -9.70 -4.15 -6.85
CA PHE A 20 -10.49 -4.33 -5.64
C PHE A 20 -10.19 -3.26 -4.59
N ILE A 21 -8.92 -2.92 -4.38
CA ILE A 21 -8.51 -1.85 -3.43
C ILE A 21 -9.04 -0.50 -3.92
N ASN A 22 -8.87 -0.21 -5.21
CA ASN A 22 -9.39 1.01 -5.82
C ASN A 22 -10.92 1.07 -5.74
N PHE A 23 -11.61 -0.06 -5.92
CA PHE A 23 -13.06 -0.15 -5.77
C PHE A 23 -13.51 0.18 -4.33
N ILE A 24 -12.97 -0.50 -3.32
CA ILE A 24 -13.32 -0.26 -1.90
C ILE A 24 -13.01 1.18 -1.49
N HIS A 25 -11.87 1.71 -1.94
CA HIS A 25 -11.49 3.09 -1.66
C HIS A 25 -12.44 4.08 -2.33
N SER A 26 -12.78 3.87 -3.60
CA SER A 26 -13.72 4.72 -4.33
C SER A 26 -15.13 4.71 -3.71
N GLU A 27 -15.59 3.54 -3.24
CA GLU A 27 -16.87 3.42 -2.53
C GLU A 27 -16.84 4.10 -1.17
N THR A 28 -15.74 3.98 -0.42
CA THR A 28 -15.57 4.67 0.86
C THR A 28 -15.64 6.19 0.70
N GLN A 29 -14.98 6.73 -0.34
CA GLN A 29 -15.07 8.16 -0.68
C GLN A 29 -16.46 8.59 -1.10
N SER A 30 -17.10 7.82 -1.99
CA SER A 30 -18.46 8.07 -2.46
C SER A 30 -19.46 8.14 -1.28
N VAL A 31 -19.40 7.15 -0.39
CA VAL A 31 -20.26 7.11 0.81
C VAL A 31 -19.91 8.23 1.79
N GLY A 32 -18.62 8.57 1.96
CA GLY A 32 -18.19 9.71 2.77
C GLY A 32 -18.77 11.04 2.28
N ASN A 33 -18.78 11.27 0.96
CA ASN A 33 -19.40 12.44 0.36
C ASN A 33 -20.92 12.45 0.54
N ASN A 34 -21.57 11.30 0.41
CA ASN A 34 -23.00 11.18 0.66
C ASN A 34 -23.36 11.49 2.13
N ILE A 35 -22.51 11.14 3.09
CA ILE A 35 -22.68 11.57 4.49
C ILE A 35 -22.60 13.09 4.58
N ILE A 36 -21.59 13.72 3.98
CA ILE A 36 -21.44 15.17 4.02
C ILE A 36 -22.73 15.85 3.54
N TRP A 37 -23.20 15.48 2.34
CA TRP A 37 -24.42 16.05 1.78
C TRP A 37 -25.65 15.77 2.64
N THR A 38 -25.86 14.52 3.05
CA THR A 38 -27.04 14.12 3.83
C THR A 38 -27.04 14.81 5.20
N SER A 39 -25.91 14.83 5.90
CA SER A 39 -25.74 15.52 7.19
C SER A 39 -25.92 17.03 7.05
N THR A 40 -25.42 17.67 5.99
CA THR A 40 -25.68 19.10 5.72
C THR A 40 -27.16 19.38 5.51
N VAL A 41 -27.85 18.57 4.71
CA VAL A 41 -29.30 18.70 4.48
C VAL A 41 -30.06 18.52 5.80
N ILE A 42 -29.69 17.54 6.62
CA ILE A 42 -30.29 17.31 7.94
C ILE A 42 -30.08 18.53 8.84
N ILE A 43 -28.87 19.09 8.91
CA ILE A 43 -28.61 20.31 9.72
C ILE A 43 -29.53 21.44 9.27
N LEU A 44 -29.64 21.68 7.96
CA LEU A 44 -30.52 22.72 7.41
C LEU A 44 -31.99 22.45 7.71
N LEU A 45 -32.45 21.20 7.60
CA LEU A 45 -33.82 20.83 7.95
C LEU A 45 -34.09 21.00 9.44
N CYS A 46 -33.18 20.59 10.32
CA CYS A 46 -33.31 20.79 11.77
C CYS A 46 -33.45 22.27 12.13
N THR A 47 -32.76 23.18 11.44
CA THR A 47 -32.94 24.63 11.65
C THR A 47 -34.30 25.16 11.18
N ASN A 48 -34.95 24.50 10.22
CA ASN A 48 -36.24 24.91 9.66
C ASN A 48 -37.45 24.13 10.23
N ILE A 49 -37.27 22.96 10.84
CA ILE A 49 -38.35 22.16 11.43
C ILE A 49 -39.07 22.91 12.55
N ILE A 50 -38.36 23.83 13.23
CA ILE A 50 -38.92 24.66 14.29
C ILE A 50 -40.07 25.53 13.75
N SER A 51 -39.98 26.01 12.50
CA SER A 51 -40.97 26.94 11.91
C SER A 51 -42.15 26.27 11.19
N LEU A 52 -42.11 24.96 10.93
CA LEU A 52 -43.14 24.22 10.18
C LEU A 52 -44.20 23.62 11.11
N SER A 53 -45.19 24.39 11.56
CA SER A 53 -46.31 23.88 12.38
C SER A 53 -47.41 23.20 11.56
N GLU A 54 -47.73 23.74 10.37
CA GLU A 54 -48.85 23.31 9.53
C GLU A 54 -48.43 23.30 8.05
N ILE A 55 -48.95 22.35 7.26
CA ILE A 55 -48.94 22.43 5.80
C ILE A 55 -50.38 22.63 5.32
N GLU A 56 -50.58 23.60 4.42
CA GLU A 56 -51.86 23.86 3.79
C GLU A 56 -51.93 23.15 2.43
N ILE A 57 -52.90 22.24 2.27
CA ILE A 57 -53.19 21.57 0.99
C ILE A 57 -54.66 21.85 0.65
N ASN A 58 -54.91 22.54 -0.46
CA ASN A 58 -56.26 22.86 -0.93
C ASN A 58 -57.16 23.52 0.14
N GLY A 59 -56.59 24.41 0.97
CA GLY A 59 -57.30 25.10 2.06
C GLY A 59 -57.48 24.29 3.34
N LEU A 60 -56.99 23.04 3.39
CA LEU A 60 -56.95 22.20 4.58
C LEU A 60 -55.58 22.33 5.26
N LYS A 61 -55.59 22.83 6.49
CA LYS A 61 -54.42 22.88 7.37
C LYS A 61 -54.22 21.51 8.02
N ILE A 62 -53.10 20.86 7.72
CA ILE A 62 -52.72 19.59 8.33
C ILE A 62 -51.59 19.86 9.33
N ASP A 63 -51.84 19.51 10.60
CA ASP A 63 -50.83 19.56 11.65
C ASP A 63 -49.74 18.51 11.42
N ILE A 64 -48.50 18.93 11.55
CA ILE A 64 -47.35 18.06 11.39
C ILE A 64 -46.77 17.73 12.76
N LYS A 65 -46.76 16.44 13.07
CA LYS A 65 -46.04 15.90 14.23
C LYS A 65 -44.53 15.92 13.95
N LYS A 66 -43.88 17.01 14.35
CA LYS A 66 -42.45 17.31 14.15
C LYS A 66 -41.53 16.25 14.77
N GLU A 67 -42.00 15.51 15.77
CA GLU A 67 -41.28 14.42 16.43
C GLU A 67 -41.00 13.27 15.45
N TYR A 68 -41.96 12.93 14.59
CA TYR A 68 -41.79 11.86 13.60
C TYR A 68 -40.78 12.25 12.52
N ILE A 69 -40.78 13.51 12.09
CA ILE A 69 -39.79 14.02 11.13
C ILE A 69 -38.38 13.92 11.74
N SER A 70 -38.23 14.36 12.99
CA SER A 70 -36.95 14.31 13.70
C SER A 70 -36.43 12.87 13.85
N TYR A 71 -37.32 11.91 14.14
CA TYR A 71 -36.98 10.48 14.18
C TYR A 71 -36.54 9.94 12.82
N ILE A 72 -37.24 10.27 11.73
CA ILE A 72 -36.87 9.87 10.37
C ILE A 72 -35.48 10.41 10.01
N LEU A 73 -35.22 11.70 10.28
CA LEU A 73 -33.91 12.31 10.03
C LEU A 73 -32.80 11.63 10.84
N PHE A 74 -33.08 11.27 12.10
CA PHE A 74 -32.17 10.50 12.94
C PHE A 74 -31.83 9.14 12.33
N THR A 75 -32.83 8.36 11.92
CA THR A 75 -32.64 7.04 11.33
C THR A 75 -31.81 7.10 10.05
N ILE A 76 -32.09 8.08 9.17
CA ILE A 76 -31.32 8.31 7.95
C ILE A 76 -29.85 8.61 8.29
N ASN A 77 -29.61 9.49 9.26
CA ASN A 77 -28.27 9.89 9.68
C ASN A 77 -27.45 8.70 10.20
N VAL A 78 -28.04 7.91 11.11
CA VAL A 78 -27.40 6.71 11.68
C VAL A 78 -27.13 5.66 10.62
N TYR A 79 -28.07 5.42 9.69
CA TYR A 79 -27.89 4.45 8.61
C TYR A 79 -26.66 4.77 7.74
N TYR A 80 -26.55 6.01 7.26
CA TYR A 80 -25.41 6.40 6.42
C TYR A 80 -24.09 6.35 7.18
N PHE A 81 -24.08 6.73 8.46
CA PHE A 81 -22.89 6.64 9.30
C PHE A 81 -22.43 5.20 9.52
N LEU A 82 -23.34 4.27 9.84
CA LEU A 82 -22.99 2.86 10.02
C LEU A 82 -22.43 2.26 8.73
N ARG A 83 -23.02 2.60 7.57
CA ARG A 83 -22.51 2.16 6.26
C ARG A 83 -21.09 2.65 6.02
N PHE A 84 -20.81 3.92 6.29
CA PHE A 84 -19.46 4.50 6.16
C PHE A 84 -18.46 3.91 7.15
N TYR A 85 -18.85 3.73 8.41
CA TYR A 85 -17.99 3.14 9.43
C TYR A 85 -17.56 1.72 9.05
N ASN A 86 -18.49 0.92 8.51
CA ASN A 86 -18.16 -0.41 8.01
C ASN A 86 -17.19 -0.36 6.83
N LEU A 87 -17.43 0.49 5.84
CA LEU A 87 -16.54 0.65 4.68
C LEU A 87 -15.14 1.14 5.11
N LEU A 88 -15.07 2.08 6.02
CA LEU A 88 -13.82 2.63 6.56
C LEU A 88 -13.03 1.58 7.35
N ASN A 89 -13.71 0.66 8.05
CA ASN A 89 -13.05 -0.49 8.67
C ASN A 89 -12.51 -1.48 7.63
N TYR A 90 -13.23 -1.72 6.52
CA TYR A 90 -12.72 -2.54 5.42
C TYR A 90 -11.53 -1.89 4.72
N ASP A 91 -11.56 -0.58 4.47
CA ASP A 91 -10.45 0.16 3.86
C ASP A 91 -9.19 0.12 4.76
N ASN A 92 -9.37 0.24 6.09
CA ASN A 92 -8.27 0.13 7.05
C ASN A 92 -7.73 -1.30 7.24
N LEU A 93 -8.58 -2.34 7.14
CA LEU A 93 -8.18 -3.73 7.36
C LEU A 93 -7.56 -4.39 6.10
N ASN A 94 -7.95 -3.95 4.91
CA ASN A 94 -7.48 -4.50 3.64
C ASN A 94 -6.32 -3.74 3.01
N PHE A 95 -5.81 -2.69 3.66
CA PHE A 95 -4.47 -2.19 3.36
C PHE A 95 -3.37 -3.10 3.92
N ARG A 96 -3.51 -4.41 3.67
CA ARG A 96 -2.39 -5.34 3.73
C ARG A 96 -1.80 -5.32 2.34
N MET A 97 -0.49 -5.09 2.24
CA MET A 97 0.22 -5.22 0.97
C MET A 97 -0.29 -6.48 0.25
N PRO A 98 -0.61 -6.40 -1.06
CA PRO A 98 -0.84 -7.59 -1.86
C PRO A 98 0.24 -8.60 -1.53
N LYS A 99 -0.16 -9.85 -1.24
CA LYS A 99 0.79 -10.89 -0.78
C LYS A 99 1.93 -11.04 -1.78
N GLU A 100 1.66 -10.80 -3.06
CA GLU A 100 2.64 -10.79 -4.14
C GLU A 100 3.75 -9.75 -3.93
N ILE A 101 3.43 -8.52 -3.50
CA ILE A 101 4.45 -7.47 -3.26
C ILE A 101 5.40 -7.86 -2.14
N ASN A 102 4.85 -8.36 -1.03
CA ASN A 102 5.66 -8.81 0.09
C ASN A 102 6.54 -10.02 -0.28
N LEU A 103 6.01 -10.92 -1.12
CA LEU A 103 6.76 -12.06 -1.63
C LEU A 103 7.94 -11.59 -2.49
N ILE A 104 7.72 -10.66 -3.43
CA ILE A 104 8.76 -10.09 -4.30
C ILE A 104 9.85 -9.40 -3.48
N ILE A 105 9.49 -8.60 -2.48
CA ILE A 105 10.46 -7.93 -1.61
C ILE A 105 11.30 -8.96 -0.84
N THR A 106 10.65 -9.99 -0.32
CA THR A 106 11.33 -11.04 0.47
C THR A 106 12.29 -11.83 -0.41
N GLU A 107 11.82 -12.32 -1.56
CA GLU A 107 12.63 -13.09 -2.51
C GLU A 107 13.81 -12.27 -3.04
N SER A 108 13.59 -11.00 -3.39
CA SER A 108 14.66 -10.14 -3.90
C SER A 108 15.76 -9.89 -2.86
N LYS A 109 15.38 -9.68 -1.58
CA LYS A 109 16.34 -9.53 -0.47
C LYS A 109 17.13 -10.82 -0.23
N GLU A 110 16.47 -11.97 -0.28
CA GLU A 110 17.14 -13.27 -0.16
C GLU A 110 18.12 -13.52 -1.30
N LYS A 111 17.72 -13.21 -2.55
CA LYS A 111 18.59 -13.35 -3.73
C LYS A 111 19.81 -12.43 -3.65
N ILE A 112 19.64 -11.17 -3.26
CA ILE A 112 20.77 -10.25 -3.06
C ILE A 112 21.73 -10.80 -2.01
N LYS A 113 21.21 -11.28 -0.87
CA LYS A 113 22.06 -11.86 0.18
C LYS A 113 22.82 -13.10 -0.32
N HIS A 114 22.15 -13.96 -1.08
CA HIS A 114 22.75 -15.14 -1.68
C HIS A 114 23.91 -14.79 -2.61
N TYR A 115 23.68 -13.93 -3.61
CA TYR A 115 24.74 -13.54 -4.56
C TYR A 115 25.88 -12.77 -3.88
N SER A 116 25.59 -11.93 -2.89
CA SER A 116 26.63 -11.27 -2.09
C SER A 116 27.51 -12.27 -1.35
N SER A 117 26.94 -13.36 -0.83
CA SER A 117 27.71 -14.44 -0.22
C SER A 117 28.60 -15.16 -1.23
N THR A 118 28.08 -15.41 -2.44
CA THR A 118 28.83 -16.06 -3.52
C THR A 118 30.02 -15.21 -3.96
N ILE A 119 29.83 -13.89 -4.10
CA ILE A 119 30.90 -12.93 -4.39
C ILE A 119 32.00 -12.94 -3.32
N THR A 120 31.63 -13.00 -2.03
CA THR A 120 32.61 -13.12 -0.95
C THR A 120 33.42 -14.41 -1.10
N GLN A 121 32.76 -15.55 -1.35
CA GLN A 121 33.45 -16.83 -1.56
C GLN A 121 34.39 -16.79 -2.78
N HIS A 122 33.96 -16.17 -3.89
CA HIS A 122 34.82 -15.97 -5.06
C HIS A 122 36.03 -15.08 -4.74
N THR A 123 35.85 -14.04 -3.94
CA THR A 123 36.93 -13.14 -3.49
C THR A 123 37.95 -13.88 -2.61
N ASP A 124 37.47 -14.70 -1.67
CA ASP A 124 38.32 -15.52 -0.80
C ASP A 124 39.12 -16.54 -1.64
N ASN A 125 38.48 -17.18 -2.62
CA ASN A 125 39.15 -18.11 -3.53
C ASN A 125 40.20 -17.42 -4.41
N ILE A 126 39.90 -16.25 -4.97
CA ILE A 126 40.87 -15.46 -5.75
C ILE A 126 42.07 -15.10 -4.87
N THR A 127 41.84 -14.71 -3.62
CA THR A 127 42.92 -14.38 -2.66
C THR A 127 43.79 -15.60 -2.38
N ARG A 128 43.18 -16.77 -2.18
CA ARG A 128 43.89 -18.06 -2.01
C ARG A 128 44.75 -18.40 -3.23
N LEU A 129 44.18 -18.29 -4.44
CA LEU A 129 44.88 -18.59 -5.69
C LEU A 129 46.03 -17.62 -5.96
N HIS A 130 45.89 -16.34 -5.60
CA HIS A 130 46.99 -15.38 -5.66
C HIS A 130 48.14 -15.76 -4.71
N SER A 131 47.84 -16.15 -3.45
CA SER A 131 48.87 -16.61 -2.53
C SER A 131 49.56 -17.88 -3.05
N GLU A 132 48.83 -18.78 -3.70
CA GLU A 132 49.38 -20.01 -4.27
C GLU A 132 50.33 -19.71 -5.44
N ALA A 133 49.97 -18.75 -6.29
CA ALA A 133 50.83 -18.26 -7.37
C ALA A 133 52.12 -17.62 -6.82
N ASP A 134 52.03 -16.84 -5.74
CA ASP A 134 53.20 -16.24 -5.08
C ASP A 134 54.13 -17.30 -4.46
N THR A 135 53.57 -18.37 -3.87
CA THR A 135 54.38 -19.49 -3.36
C THR A 135 55.11 -20.21 -4.49
N LEU A 136 54.41 -20.53 -5.59
CA LEU A 136 55.02 -21.16 -6.77
C LEU A 136 56.12 -20.30 -7.38
N ASN A 137 55.99 -18.97 -7.33
CA ASN A 137 57.01 -18.04 -7.80
C ASN A 137 58.32 -18.11 -7.00
N ASN A 138 58.27 -18.51 -5.74
CA ASN A 138 59.42 -18.61 -4.85
C ASN A 138 59.99 -20.04 -4.71
N GLU A 139 59.31 -21.04 -5.26
CA GLU A 139 59.82 -22.42 -5.28
C GLU A 139 60.87 -22.63 -6.39
N ASP A 140 61.95 -23.33 -6.03
CA ASP A 140 62.95 -23.87 -6.96
C ASP A 140 62.35 -25.07 -7.71
N MET A 141 61.55 -24.75 -8.72
CA MET A 141 60.88 -25.69 -9.61
C MET A 141 61.40 -25.55 -11.05
N ASP A 142 61.32 -26.64 -11.81
CA ASP A 142 61.53 -26.61 -13.27
C ASP A 142 60.64 -25.53 -13.92
N LEU A 143 61.24 -24.71 -14.78
CA LEU A 143 60.59 -23.52 -15.35
C LEU A 143 59.41 -23.88 -16.25
N ASP A 144 59.45 -25.00 -16.96
CA ASP A 144 58.36 -25.44 -17.82
C ASP A 144 57.16 -25.91 -16.98
N ILE A 145 57.43 -26.65 -15.90
CA ILE A 145 56.39 -27.08 -14.96
C ILE A 145 55.76 -25.88 -14.23
N LYS A 146 56.58 -24.92 -13.82
CA LYS A 146 56.14 -23.68 -13.16
C LYS A 146 55.26 -22.84 -14.06
N GLY A 147 55.63 -22.67 -15.33
CA GLY A 147 54.84 -21.96 -16.33
C GLY A 147 53.44 -22.55 -16.53
N VAL A 148 53.35 -23.89 -16.63
CA VAL A 148 52.05 -24.58 -16.79
C VAL A 148 51.15 -24.38 -15.57
N LYS A 149 51.68 -24.50 -14.34
CA LYS A 149 50.88 -24.29 -13.12
C LYS A 149 50.38 -22.85 -12.98
N LEU A 150 51.22 -21.86 -13.29
CA LEU A 150 50.83 -20.45 -13.22
C LEU A 150 49.75 -20.11 -14.25
N GLU A 151 49.80 -20.69 -15.46
CA GLU A 151 48.75 -20.47 -16.47
C GLU A 151 47.42 -21.13 -16.06
N LEU A 152 47.44 -22.29 -15.42
CA LEU A 152 46.24 -22.92 -14.85
C LEU A 152 45.59 -22.06 -13.76
N LEU A 153 46.38 -21.55 -12.81
CA LEU A 153 45.88 -20.66 -11.75
C LEU A 153 45.31 -19.36 -12.32
N LYS A 154 45.96 -18.80 -13.34
CA LYS A 154 45.50 -17.60 -14.03
C LYS A 154 44.15 -17.82 -14.72
N ASN A 155 43.95 -18.97 -15.36
CA ASN A 155 42.67 -19.34 -15.97
C ASN A 155 41.57 -19.51 -14.90
N GLU A 156 41.88 -20.17 -13.78
CA GLU A 156 40.92 -20.33 -12.68
C GLU A 156 40.52 -18.99 -12.05
N ILE A 157 41.48 -18.06 -11.88
CA ILE A 157 41.19 -16.69 -11.42
C ILE A 157 40.32 -15.95 -12.44
N LEU A 158 40.56 -16.13 -13.74
CA LEU A 158 39.75 -15.49 -14.80
C LEU A 158 38.31 -16.00 -14.77
N ASP A 159 38.11 -17.31 -14.60
CA ASP A 159 36.79 -17.93 -14.51
C ASP A 159 36.02 -17.43 -13.27
N LEU A 160 36.68 -17.35 -12.11
CA LEU A 160 36.08 -16.79 -10.90
C LEU A 160 35.68 -15.32 -11.07
N LYS A 161 36.50 -14.51 -11.76
CA LYS A 161 36.17 -13.11 -12.07
C LYS A 161 34.96 -12.99 -13.00
N ASN A 162 34.85 -13.88 -13.99
CA ASN A 162 33.69 -13.91 -14.88
C ASN A 162 32.42 -14.26 -14.11
N ASN A 163 32.47 -15.28 -13.23
CA ASN A 163 31.33 -15.65 -12.38
C ASN A 163 30.93 -14.51 -11.42
N MET A 164 31.90 -13.82 -10.81
CA MET A 164 31.62 -12.63 -9.99
C MET A 164 30.92 -11.52 -10.79
N ALA A 165 31.30 -11.29 -12.04
CA ALA A 165 30.65 -10.30 -12.89
C ALA A 165 29.17 -10.66 -13.16
N GLU A 166 28.86 -11.94 -13.36
CA GLU A 166 27.48 -12.43 -13.48
C GLU A 166 26.69 -12.26 -12.18
N ASP A 167 27.30 -12.55 -11.03
CA ASP A 167 26.68 -12.36 -9.72
C ASP A 167 26.40 -10.87 -9.43
N PHE A 168 27.34 -9.98 -9.77
CA PHE A 168 27.15 -8.52 -9.65
C PHE A 168 25.97 -8.04 -10.51
N ASN A 169 25.87 -8.52 -11.76
CA ASN A 169 24.74 -8.21 -12.62
C ASN A 169 23.42 -8.71 -12.04
N SER A 170 23.43 -9.87 -11.39
CA SER A 170 22.26 -10.42 -10.70
C SER A 170 21.86 -9.57 -9.50
N ILE A 171 22.80 -9.15 -8.66
CA ILE A 171 22.55 -8.21 -7.54
C ILE A 171 21.95 -6.91 -8.05
N LYS A 172 22.52 -6.35 -9.12
CA LYS A 172 22.02 -5.11 -9.73
C LYS A 172 20.56 -5.27 -10.17
N TYR A 173 20.24 -6.34 -10.88
CA TYR A 173 18.87 -6.63 -11.31
C TYR A 173 17.88 -6.68 -10.13
N PHE A 174 18.19 -7.43 -9.06
CA PHE A 174 17.30 -7.53 -7.90
C PHE A 174 17.22 -6.24 -7.08
N SER A 175 18.28 -5.43 -7.09
CA SER A 175 18.29 -4.11 -6.45
C SER A 175 17.39 -3.12 -7.19
N ASP A 176 17.49 -3.07 -8.52
CA ASP A 176 16.61 -2.24 -9.37
C ASP A 176 15.14 -2.67 -9.23
N LEU A 177 14.89 -3.98 -9.09
CA LEU A 177 13.56 -4.52 -8.85
C LEU A 177 12.99 -4.11 -7.49
N LEU A 178 13.81 -4.17 -6.43
CA LEU A 178 13.43 -3.69 -5.10
C LEU A 178 13.09 -2.20 -5.13
N GLU A 179 13.92 -1.37 -5.76
CA GLU A 179 13.69 0.08 -5.84
C GLU A 179 12.38 0.40 -6.57
N LYS A 180 12.12 -0.27 -7.70
CA LYS A 180 10.83 -0.15 -8.42
C LYS A 180 9.64 -0.60 -7.58
N THR A 181 9.80 -1.66 -6.78
CA THR A 181 8.72 -2.20 -5.95
C THR A 181 8.44 -1.32 -4.74
N GLU A 182 9.49 -0.85 -4.06
CA GLU A 182 9.40 0.06 -2.92
C GLU A 182 8.87 1.44 -3.31
N SER A 183 9.26 1.97 -4.47
CA SER A 183 8.72 3.24 -4.98
C SER A 183 7.23 3.17 -5.29
N LYS A 184 6.74 2.10 -5.93
CA LYS A 184 5.30 1.85 -6.13
C LYS A 184 4.56 1.76 -4.79
N LEU A 185 5.18 1.16 -3.78
CA LEU A 185 4.65 1.07 -2.43
C LEU A 185 4.53 2.42 -1.74
N VAL A 186 5.59 3.24 -1.78
CA VAL A 186 5.59 4.58 -1.22
C VAL A 186 4.54 5.45 -1.91
N MET A 187 4.40 5.31 -3.23
CA MET A 187 3.38 6.02 -3.99
C MET A 187 1.97 5.60 -3.55
N GLY A 188 1.69 4.29 -3.44
CA GLY A 188 0.41 3.77 -2.92
C GLY A 188 0.11 4.27 -1.50
N ASN A 189 1.10 4.20 -0.59
CA ASN A 189 0.98 4.70 0.78
C ASN A 189 0.69 6.20 0.84
N LYS A 190 1.33 7.00 0.00
CA LYS A 190 1.15 8.47 -0.03
C LYS A 190 -0.24 8.85 -0.52
N TYR A 191 -0.73 8.19 -1.58
CA TYR A 191 -2.10 8.40 -2.06
C TYR A 191 -3.14 8.10 -0.97
N LEU A 192 -2.94 7.01 -0.23
CA LEU A 192 -3.87 6.63 0.83
C LEU A 192 -3.80 7.51 2.07
N LYS A 193 -2.60 7.93 2.49
CA LYS A 193 -2.45 8.79 3.67
C LYS A 193 -3.10 10.16 3.46
N ASN A 194 -2.96 10.73 2.25
CA ASN A 194 -3.62 11.99 1.91
C ASN A 194 -5.14 11.84 1.77
N ASN A 195 -5.62 10.76 1.15
CA ASN A 195 -7.05 10.51 1.05
C ASN A 195 -7.69 10.22 2.42
N ASN A 196 -6.99 9.54 3.33
CA ASN A 196 -7.50 9.21 4.65
C ASN A 196 -7.77 10.45 5.52
N LEU A 197 -6.98 11.52 5.44
CA LEU A 197 -7.21 12.69 6.29
C LEU A 197 -8.48 13.45 5.91
N ILE A 198 -8.69 13.71 4.63
CA ILE A 198 -9.85 14.48 4.14
C ILE A 198 -11.10 13.60 4.13
N ASN A 199 -11.00 12.36 3.65
CA ASN A 199 -12.16 11.50 3.46
C ASN A 199 -12.62 10.78 4.73
N ASN A 200 -11.80 10.68 5.78
CA ASN A 200 -12.22 10.02 7.02
C ASN A 200 -12.60 10.99 8.15
N TYR A 201 -11.91 12.12 8.25
CA TYR A 201 -12.12 13.05 9.36
C TYR A 201 -13.33 13.96 9.13
N PHE A 202 -13.47 14.49 7.91
CA PHE A 202 -14.51 15.47 7.61
C PHE A 202 -15.94 14.87 7.66
N PRO A 203 -16.21 13.67 7.10
CA PRO A 203 -17.52 13.04 7.26
C PRO A 203 -17.90 12.73 8.71
N LYS A 204 -16.93 12.35 9.56
CA LYS A 204 -17.19 12.12 11.00
C LYS A 204 -17.57 13.39 11.73
N LEU A 205 -16.87 14.50 11.45
CA LEU A 205 -17.14 15.78 12.08
C LEU A 205 -18.53 16.29 11.71
N ILE A 206 -18.87 16.27 10.42
CA ILE A 206 -20.18 16.77 9.97
C ILE A 206 -21.33 15.86 10.37
N PHE A 207 -21.11 14.55 10.41
CA PHE A 207 -22.04 13.60 11.04
C PHE A 207 -22.34 14.01 12.49
N THR A 208 -21.29 14.24 13.28
CA THR A 208 -21.42 14.62 14.69
C THR A 208 -22.21 15.92 14.84
N ALA A 209 -21.92 16.93 14.01
CA ALA A 209 -22.68 18.18 13.98
C ALA A 209 -24.17 17.96 13.65
N SER A 210 -24.47 17.10 12.66
CA SER A 210 -25.85 16.79 12.28
C SER A 210 -26.62 16.00 13.36
N PHE A 211 -25.93 15.12 14.08
CA PHE A 211 -26.50 14.42 15.23
C PHE A 211 -26.87 15.39 16.35
N PHE A 212 -25.98 16.33 16.69
CA PHE A 212 -26.27 17.39 17.65
C PHE A 212 -27.41 18.31 17.18
N ALA A 213 -27.49 18.63 15.89
CA ALA A 213 -28.59 19.42 15.35
C ALA A 213 -29.95 18.73 15.53
N ILE A 214 -30.02 17.41 15.30
CA ILE A 214 -31.23 16.61 15.55
C ILE A 214 -31.58 16.63 17.05
N LEU A 215 -30.61 16.36 17.92
CA LEU A 215 -30.85 16.38 19.38
C LEU A 215 -31.32 17.74 19.88
N TRP A 216 -30.72 18.82 19.37
CA TRP A 216 -31.12 20.18 19.69
C TRP A 216 -32.55 20.47 19.22
N SER A 217 -32.92 20.03 18.01
CA SER A 217 -34.29 20.19 17.50
C SER A 217 -35.31 19.43 18.35
N LEU A 218 -34.99 18.20 18.79
CA LEU A 218 -35.82 17.42 19.70
C LEU A 218 -35.96 18.08 21.07
N TYR A 219 -34.85 18.62 21.61
CA TYR A 219 -34.88 19.36 22.87
C TYR A 219 -35.83 20.57 22.78
N GLN A 220 -35.73 21.35 21.71
CA GLN A 220 -36.62 22.49 21.53
C GLN A 220 -38.09 22.07 21.44
N LEU A 221 -38.41 20.97 20.76
CA LEU A 221 -39.80 20.46 20.68
C LEU A 221 -40.38 20.02 22.02
N ILE A 222 -39.55 19.56 22.97
CA ILE A 222 -40.01 19.07 24.27
C ILE A 222 -40.24 20.22 25.26
N PHE A 223 -39.43 21.29 25.16
CA PHE A 223 -39.36 22.34 26.18
C PHE A 223 -39.92 23.70 25.74
N TYR A 224 -40.18 23.91 24.45
CA TYR A 224 -40.77 25.13 23.89
C TYR A 224 -41.97 24.81 22.99
#